data_AF-A0A3S4WRC0-F1
#
_entry.id   AF-A0A3S4WRC0-F1
#
_cell.length_a   1.000
_cell.length_b   1.000
_cell.length_c   1.000
_cell.angle_alpha   90.00
_cell.angle_beta   90.00
_cell.angle_gamma   90.00
#
_symmetry.space_group_name_H-M   'P 1'
#
loop_
_entity.id
_entity.type
_entity.pdbx_description
1 polymer ?
#
loop_
_entity_poly.entity_id
_entity_poly.type
_entity_poly.pdbx_seq_one_letter_code
_entity_poly.pdbx_strand_id
1 'polypeptide(L)'
;MTYSNHSSTTDLSTRMGKNNSSLRMNLSPLYFAGLLAFGCVSVANAAIVADAGQASSPAVNAGANGSTVVNINAAGKGGVSHNIFNQFNVDKNGVVLNNSVDGANSQLAGSLAGNANLSGGAASVILNEVNSNRASVLNGMVEVAGQQAQVIIANPAGITCSGCGFINAGRATLTTGTAQIADGAIQGYKTEKGSIVINGNGLNSGDSNYTDLIARSVAINAGVWAKDLKVTTGRNNVNADNTQATALASALGRPGVGIDVAALGGMYAGKITLVGTESGVGVRNAGTIAASTSDLVMDVNGVLDNRSGTLSAAHANKLNTAGTINNTRGKITGGNGGITINTHKNRLTNTNGNIAAIGSVSINSGQLNNTNGMVQSSSQVTIDTNGQLLTNTGRNNDTGIYSTLGMTLKTGQLNNNNGLITTSGNSTIISGALDNRNGQMFAFGSSSSDLSMTVGGTLDNRGGEIAAQHQVNLSTSSTLNNSANGKMSAGDDFKLTTNKAALNNTNGLIESAGALDINSGLLTNRTGSLQATKMLNVNTNGSNLINESGQISAMGISSSPISTPWTTGMAVLAVRVSCCCEQTAWITARVG
;
A
#
# COMPACT_ATOMS: atom_id res chain seq x y z
N MET A 1 -43.48 61.75 1.48
CA MET A 1 -44.36 62.70 0.77
C MET A 1 -45.24 61.91 -0.16
N THR A 2 -46.52 61.94 0.13
CA THR A 2 -47.66 61.41 -0.64
C THR A 2 -47.71 62.03 -2.03
N TYR A 3 -48.08 61.27 -3.06
CA TYR A 3 -49.32 61.46 -3.84
C TYR A 3 -49.52 60.32 -4.85
N SER A 4 -50.73 59.74 -4.80
CA SER A 4 -51.30 58.77 -5.73
C SER A 4 -52.11 59.46 -6.84
N ASN A 5 -52.47 58.64 -7.84
CA ASN A 5 -53.49 58.81 -8.90
C ASN A 5 -53.01 59.58 -10.14
N HIS A 6 -53.25 59.13 -11.38
CA HIS A 6 -54.48 58.53 -11.92
C HIS A 6 -54.21 57.59 -13.12
N SER A 7 -55.09 56.60 -13.26
CA SER A 7 -55.29 55.74 -14.44
C SER A 7 -56.22 56.42 -15.45
N SER A 8 -55.94 56.30 -16.75
CA SER A 8 -56.98 56.13 -17.79
C SER A 8 -56.36 55.65 -19.09
N THR A 9 -56.99 54.61 -19.63
CA THR A 9 -56.73 53.90 -20.89
C THR A 9 -57.34 54.64 -22.08
N THR A 10 -56.65 54.66 -23.22
CA THR A 10 -57.28 54.48 -24.54
C THR A 10 -56.27 53.99 -25.58
N ASP A 11 -56.75 53.01 -26.32
CA ASP A 11 -56.11 52.21 -27.37
C ASP A 11 -56.01 53.00 -28.68
N LEU A 12 -54.98 52.75 -29.51
CA LEU A 12 -55.08 52.72 -30.99
C LEU A 12 -53.75 52.29 -31.65
N SER A 13 -53.85 51.23 -32.45
CA SER A 13 -52.81 50.63 -33.28
C SER A 13 -52.23 51.56 -34.37
N THR A 14 -50.91 51.51 -34.64
CA THR A 14 -50.31 51.02 -35.92
C THR A 14 -48.79 51.31 -36.06
N ARG A 15 -48.06 50.21 -36.35
CA ARG A 15 -46.91 50.02 -37.29
C ARG A 15 -45.70 50.98 -37.37
N MET A 16 -44.54 50.31 -37.27
CA MET A 16 -43.26 50.46 -38.00
C MET A 16 -42.10 51.26 -37.39
N GLY A 17 -40.96 50.55 -37.17
CA GLY A 17 -39.61 51.12 -37.18
C GLY A 17 -38.75 50.93 -35.92
N LYS A 18 -38.27 49.71 -35.62
CA LYS A 18 -37.14 49.54 -34.68
C LYS A 18 -35.81 49.70 -35.44
N ASN A 19 -35.30 50.94 -35.47
CA ASN A 19 -33.90 51.20 -35.78
C ASN A 19 -33.03 50.80 -34.57
N ASN A 20 -32.24 49.73 -34.70
CA ASN A 20 -31.20 49.40 -33.73
C ASN A 20 -30.09 50.45 -33.78
N SER A 21 -30.22 51.45 -32.92
CA SER A 21 -29.20 52.48 -32.71
C SER A 21 -28.12 51.90 -31.80
N SER A 22 -27.00 51.42 -32.37
CA SER A 22 -25.84 51.01 -31.57
C SER A 22 -25.17 52.25 -30.96
N LEU A 23 -25.23 52.40 -29.65
CA LEU A 23 -24.53 53.47 -28.94
C LEU A 23 -23.03 53.14 -28.91
N ARG A 24 -22.20 53.90 -29.64
CA ARG A 24 -20.74 53.79 -29.54
C ARG A 24 -20.24 54.90 -28.61
N MET A 25 -19.80 54.53 -27.41
CA MET A 25 -19.09 55.45 -26.51
C MET A 25 -17.58 55.23 -26.66
N ASN A 26 -16.82 56.30 -26.90
CA ASN A 26 -15.37 56.27 -26.86
C ASN A 26 -14.90 56.55 -25.43
N LEU A 27 -14.28 55.56 -24.78
CA LEU A 27 -13.58 55.77 -23.51
C LEU A 27 -12.21 56.40 -23.80
N SER A 28 -11.84 57.45 -23.07
CA SER A 28 -10.50 58.01 -23.20
C SER A 28 -9.46 57.10 -22.53
N PRO A 29 -8.22 57.03 -23.05
CA PRO A 29 -7.17 56.14 -22.53
C PRO A 29 -6.88 56.35 -21.03
N LEU A 30 -7.03 57.58 -20.54
CA LEU A 30 -6.79 57.94 -19.15
C LEU A 30 -7.82 57.31 -18.19
N TYR A 31 -9.09 57.29 -18.59
CA TYR A 31 -10.16 56.68 -17.80
C TYR A 31 -10.06 55.16 -17.81
N PHE A 32 -9.66 54.55 -18.93
CA PHE A 32 -9.40 53.12 -19.00
C PHE A 32 -8.22 52.68 -18.14
N ALA A 33 -7.12 53.46 -18.13
CA ALA A 33 -5.98 53.24 -17.24
C ALA A 33 -6.36 53.39 -15.75
N GLY A 34 -7.22 54.35 -15.43
CA GLY A 34 -7.79 54.50 -14.08
C GLY A 34 -8.61 53.29 -13.66
N LEU A 35 -9.49 52.79 -14.52
CA LEU A 35 -10.29 51.59 -14.24
C LEU A 35 -9.44 50.32 -14.05
N LEU A 36 -8.30 50.20 -14.75
CA LEU A 36 -7.31 49.13 -14.53
C LEU A 36 -6.60 49.28 -13.18
N ALA A 37 -6.17 50.50 -12.82
CA ALA A 37 -5.45 50.77 -11.57
C ALA A 37 -6.32 50.58 -10.32
N PHE A 38 -7.63 50.84 -10.42
CA PHE A 38 -8.60 50.63 -9.33
C PHE A 38 -9.24 49.22 -9.34
N GLY A 39 -8.81 48.32 -10.23
CA GLY A 39 -9.36 46.96 -10.32
C GLY A 39 -10.82 46.88 -10.80
N CYS A 40 -11.38 47.99 -11.28
CA CYS A 40 -12.73 48.04 -11.85
C CYS A 40 -12.79 47.38 -13.24
N VAL A 41 -11.65 47.22 -13.89
CA VAL A 41 -11.45 46.44 -15.12
C VAL A 41 -10.27 45.51 -14.87
N SER A 42 -10.48 44.21 -15.04
CA SER A 42 -9.39 43.23 -15.14
C SER A 42 -9.07 43.02 -16.62
N VAL A 43 -7.77 42.95 -16.94
CA VAL A 43 -7.36 42.39 -18.24
C VAL A 43 -7.75 40.92 -18.25
N ALA A 44 -8.76 40.57 -19.02
CA ALA A 44 -9.12 39.18 -19.29
C ALA A 44 -7.97 38.55 -20.09
N ASN A 45 -7.01 37.93 -19.41
CA ASN A 45 -6.05 37.05 -20.07
C ASN A 45 -6.83 35.81 -20.54
N ALA A 46 -6.75 35.51 -21.83
CA ALA A 46 -7.34 34.28 -22.38
C ALA A 46 -6.80 33.06 -21.62
N ALA A 47 -7.69 32.18 -21.16
CA ALA A 47 -7.32 31.00 -20.38
C ALA A 47 -6.52 30.00 -21.22
N ILE A 48 -6.89 29.85 -22.51
CA ILE A 48 -6.22 29.00 -23.50
C ILE A 48 -5.73 29.88 -24.65
N VAL A 49 -4.45 29.75 -25.01
CA VAL A 49 -3.79 30.52 -26.06
C VAL A 49 -2.98 29.56 -26.93
N ALA A 50 -3.41 29.38 -28.17
CA ALA A 50 -2.67 28.61 -29.16
C ALA A 50 -1.29 29.23 -29.43
N ASP A 51 -0.28 28.41 -29.70
CA ASP A 51 1.05 28.90 -30.06
C ASP A 51 1.09 29.29 -31.54
N ALA A 52 0.69 30.52 -31.88
CA ALA A 52 0.54 31.00 -33.25
C ALA A 52 1.82 30.94 -34.12
N GLY A 53 2.99 30.69 -33.52
CA GLY A 53 4.25 30.47 -34.24
C GLY A 53 4.49 29.04 -34.71
N GLN A 54 3.58 28.10 -34.41
CA GLN A 54 3.72 26.67 -34.73
C GLN A 54 2.79 26.23 -35.85
N ALA A 55 3.20 25.23 -36.64
CA ALA A 55 2.32 24.64 -37.65
C ALA A 55 1.11 23.89 -37.02
N SER A 56 1.22 23.53 -35.74
CA SER A 56 0.24 22.76 -34.97
C SER A 56 -0.58 23.61 -34.00
N SER A 57 -0.85 24.88 -34.32
CA SER A 57 -1.74 25.74 -33.53
C SER A 57 -3.20 25.44 -33.84
N PRO A 58 -4.03 25.04 -32.85
CA PRO A 58 -5.46 24.86 -33.09
C PRO A 58 -6.21 26.19 -33.11
N ALA A 59 -7.43 26.17 -33.65
CA ALA A 59 -8.34 27.30 -33.51
C ALA A 59 -9.04 27.27 -32.14
N VAL A 60 -8.93 28.37 -31.39
CA VAL A 60 -9.53 28.54 -30.06
C VAL A 60 -10.66 29.56 -30.15
N ASN A 61 -11.86 29.13 -29.82
CA ASN A 61 -13.10 29.88 -29.98
C ASN A 61 -13.85 30.00 -28.65
N ALA A 62 -14.69 31.02 -28.51
CA ALA A 62 -15.65 31.08 -27.42
C ALA A 62 -16.78 30.07 -27.66
N GLY A 63 -17.09 29.25 -26.66
CA GLY A 63 -18.23 28.34 -26.65
C GLY A 63 -19.49 28.99 -26.06
N ALA A 64 -20.62 28.29 -26.14
CA ALA A 64 -21.80 28.69 -25.40
C ALA A 64 -21.54 28.62 -23.88
N ASN A 65 -22.31 29.39 -23.10
CA ASN A 65 -22.25 29.42 -21.64
C ASN A 65 -20.88 29.80 -21.04
N GLY A 66 -20.00 30.42 -21.84
CA GLY A 66 -18.69 30.90 -21.38
C GLY A 66 -17.60 29.83 -21.32
N SER A 67 -17.85 28.63 -21.88
CA SER A 67 -16.81 27.61 -22.10
C SER A 67 -15.86 28.00 -23.23
N THR A 68 -14.70 27.36 -23.31
CA THR A 68 -13.79 27.49 -24.46
C THR A 68 -13.95 26.31 -25.41
N VAL A 69 -13.97 26.53 -26.72
CA VAL A 69 -14.01 25.46 -27.74
C VAL A 69 -12.71 25.47 -28.54
N VAL A 70 -12.00 24.35 -28.51
CA VAL A 70 -10.79 24.11 -29.31
C VAL A 70 -11.17 23.22 -30.49
N ASN A 71 -11.14 23.80 -31.70
CA ASN A 71 -11.17 22.98 -32.92
C ASN A 71 -9.77 22.42 -33.10
N ILE A 72 -9.62 21.16 -32.67
CA ILE A 72 -8.34 20.44 -32.71
C ILE A 72 -7.83 20.32 -34.16
N ASN A 73 -6.53 20.14 -34.31
CA ASN A 73 -5.91 19.92 -35.61
C ASN A 73 -6.31 18.56 -36.20
N ALA A 74 -6.10 18.39 -37.51
CA ALA A 74 -6.23 17.11 -38.18
C ALA A 74 -5.37 16.04 -37.49
N ALA A 75 -5.89 14.82 -37.39
CA ALA A 75 -5.11 13.70 -36.89
C ALA A 75 -4.03 13.29 -37.90
N GLY A 76 -2.83 12.99 -37.40
CA GLY A 76 -1.79 12.33 -38.19
C GLY A 76 -2.13 10.86 -38.50
N LYS A 77 -1.26 10.18 -39.26
CA LYS A 77 -1.47 8.76 -39.65
C LYS A 77 -1.65 7.80 -38.47
N GLY A 78 -1.00 8.07 -37.33
CA GLY A 78 -1.17 7.30 -36.10
C GLY A 78 -2.35 7.74 -35.21
N GLY A 79 -3.23 8.61 -35.70
CA GLY A 79 -4.46 9.04 -35.01
C GLY A 79 -4.29 10.15 -33.98
N VAL A 80 -3.06 10.69 -33.82
CA VAL A 80 -2.79 11.82 -32.92
C VAL A 80 -3.12 13.14 -33.59
N SER A 81 -4.05 13.90 -33.00
CA SER A 81 -4.19 15.34 -33.20
C SER A 81 -3.25 16.07 -32.23
N HIS A 82 -2.21 16.72 -32.77
CA HIS A 82 -1.21 17.45 -31.99
C HIS A 82 -1.55 18.94 -31.98
N ASN A 83 -1.76 19.50 -30.79
CA ASN A 83 -2.22 20.86 -30.57
C ASN A 83 -1.23 21.57 -29.64
N ILE A 84 -0.58 22.62 -30.12
CA ILE A 84 0.47 23.34 -29.38
C ILE A 84 -0.05 24.69 -28.88
N PHE A 85 0.19 24.96 -27.61
CA PHE A 85 -0.30 26.14 -26.89
C PHE A 85 0.84 26.89 -26.20
N ASN A 86 0.75 28.22 -26.15
CA ASN A 86 1.57 29.02 -25.23
C ASN A 86 1.01 29.00 -23.81
N GLN A 87 -0.30 28.81 -23.68
CA GLN A 87 -0.99 28.68 -22.41
C GLN A 87 -2.19 27.73 -22.56
N PHE A 88 -2.33 26.78 -21.66
CA PHE A 88 -3.50 25.90 -21.58
C PHE A 88 -3.99 25.87 -20.14
N ASN A 89 -4.83 26.85 -19.79
CA ASN A 89 -5.54 26.90 -18.51
C ASN A 89 -7.02 26.69 -18.75
N VAL A 90 -7.65 25.88 -17.91
CA VAL A 90 -9.09 25.60 -17.98
C VAL A 90 -9.74 26.30 -16.82
N ASP A 91 -10.67 27.20 -17.08
CA ASP A 91 -11.45 27.83 -16.02
C ASP A 91 -12.63 26.95 -15.59
N LYS A 92 -13.45 27.46 -14.67
CA LYS A 92 -14.61 26.73 -14.12
C LYS A 92 -15.70 26.40 -15.14
N ASN A 93 -15.75 27.11 -16.28
CA ASN A 93 -16.72 26.85 -17.34
C ASN A 93 -16.25 25.71 -18.27
N GLY A 94 -14.98 25.31 -18.15
CA GLY A 94 -14.42 24.17 -18.86
C GLY A 94 -13.99 24.47 -20.31
N VAL A 95 -13.46 23.43 -20.95
CA VAL A 95 -13.03 23.44 -22.35
C VAL A 95 -13.60 22.25 -23.10
N VAL A 96 -13.99 22.47 -24.36
CA VAL A 96 -14.42 21.43 -25.29
C VAL A 96 -13.38 21.26 -26.38
N LEU A 97 -12.87 20.05 -26.52
CA LEU A 97 -12.04 19.61 -27.63
C LEU A 97 -12.97 19.07 -28.72
N ASN A 98 -13.16 19.84 -29.80
CA ASN A 98 -14.10 19.48 -30.86
C ASN A 98 -13.50 18.40 -31.78
N ASN A 99 -13.77 17.15 -31.45
CA ASN A 99 -13.38 15.96 -32.20
C ASN A 99 -14.52 15.42 -33.08
N SER A 100 -15.49 16.27 -33.46
CA SER A 100 -16.61 15.85 -34.28
C SER A 100 -16.39 16.18 -35.76
N VAL A 101 -16.62 15.21 -36.64
CA VAL A 101 -16.59 15.39 -38.10
C VAL A 101 -17.86 16.11 -38.58
N ASP A 102 -19.04 15.65 -38.12
CA ASP A 102 -20.35 16.11 -38.61
C ASP A 102 -21.08 17.08 -37.66
N GLY A 103 -20.46 17.39 -36.51
CA GLY A 103 -21.07 18.17 -35.43
C GLY A 103 -21.48 17.30 -34.24
N ALA A 104 -21.66 17.90 -33.07
CA ALA A 104 -21.94 17.18 -31.84
C ALA A 104 -22.68 18.07 -30.83
N ASN A 105 -23.39 17.46 -29.89
CA ASN A 105 -23.92 18.15 -28.73
C ASN A 105 -22.97 17.97 -27.56
N SER A 106 -22.27 19.05 -27.21
CA SER A 106 -21.39 19.13 -26.05
C SER A 106 -22.18 19.45 -24.80
N GLN A 107 -21.80 18.84 -23.69
CA GLN A 107 -22.33 19.13 -22.35
C GLN A 107 -21.97 20.54 -21.89
N LEU A 108 -20.78 21.03 -22.24
CA LEU A 108 -20.28 22.35 -21.79
C LEU A 108 -20.64 23.50 -22.76
N ALA A 109 -20.65 23.24 -24.07
CA ALA A 109 -20.82 24.27 -25.11
C ALA A 109 -22.12 24.12 -25.95
N GLY A 110 -22.96 23.13 -25.66
CA GLY A 110 -24.20 22.90 -26.41
C GLY A 110 -23.96 22.39 -27.83
N SER A 111 -24.79 22.80 -28.79
CA SER A 111 -24.67 22.34 -30.17
C SER A 111 -23.44 22.95 -30.86
N LEU A 112 -22.57 22.09 -31.38
CA LEU A 112 -21.34 22.45 -32.08
C LEU A 112 -21.37 21.96 -33.52
N ALA A 113 -20.93 22.81 -34.44
CA ALA A 113 -20.65 22.41 -35.81
C ALA A 113 -19.47 21.43 -35.89
N GLY A 114 -19.42 20.66 -36.97
CA GLY A 114 -18.28 19.79 -37.28
C GLY A 114 -16.98 20.59 -37.36
N ASN A 115 -15.90 19.98 -36.88
CA ASN A 115 -14.56 20.54 -36.97
C ASN A 115 -14.01 20.33 -38.39
N ALA A 116 -13.90 21.41 -39.17
CA ALA A 116 -13.45 21.38 -40.55
C ALA A 116 -12.03 20.79 -40.73
N ASN A 117 -11.21 20.75 -39.68
CA ASN A 117 -9.89 20.12 -39.71
C ASN A 117 -9.95 18.58 -39.79
N LEU A 118 -11.10 17.96 -39.51
CA LEU A 118 -11.25 16.52 -39.38
C LEU A 118 -11.81 15.84 -40.65
N SER A 119 -11.54 16.41 -41.83
CA SER A 119 -11.94 15.80 -43.11
C SER A 119 -11.34 14.40 -43.34
N GLY A 120 -10.22 14.09 -42.64
CA GLY A 120 -9.60 12.76 -42.63
C GLY A 120 -10.11 11.81 -41.55
N GLY A 121 -11.13 12.20 -40.78
CA GLY A 121 -11.69 11.45 -39.66
C GLY A 121 -11.34 12.05 -38.29
N ALA A 122 -12.05 11.60 -37.26
CA ALA A 122 -11.82 12.00 -35.88
C ALA A 122 -10.50 11.45 -35.33
N ALA A 123 -9.88 12.19 -34.42
CA ALA A 123 -8.67 11.75 -33.73
C ALA A 123 -8.97 10.66 -32.71
N SER A 124 -8.05 9.70 -32.56
CA SER A 124 -8.08 8.72 -31.46
C SER A 124 -7.33 9.23 -30.22
N VAL A 125 -6.38 10.16 -30.42
CA VAL A 125 -5.61 10.81 -29.36
C VAL A 125 -5.57 12.31 -29.61
N ILE A 126 -5.90 13.10 -28.59
CA ILE A 126 -5.81 14.56 -28.61
C ILE A 126 -4.69 14.98 -27.66
N LEU A 127 -3.55 15.37 -28.22
CA LEU A 127 -2.41 15.88 -27.47
C LEU A 127 -2.49 17.40 -27.40
N ASN A 128 -2.60 17.93 -26.19
CA ASN A 128 -2.53 19.35 -25.87
C ASN A 128 -1.18 19.62 -25.20
N GLU A 129 -0.23 20.16 -25.95
CA GLU A 129 1.13 20.41 -25.49
C GLU A 129 1.35 21.91 -25.24
N VAL A 130 1.91 22.24 -24.08
CA VAL A 130 2.25 23.62 -23.72
C VAL A 130 3.73 23.87 -23.98
N ASN A 131 4.01 24.76 -24.93
CA ASN A 131 5.35 25.21 -25.31
C ASN A 131 5.70 26.53 -24.61
N SER A 132 5.68 26.54 -23.28
CA SER A 132 6.10 27.71 -22.51
C SER A 132 6.68 27.32 -21.15
N ASN A 133 7.18 28.29 -20.40
CA ASN A 133 7.66 28.09 -19.03
C ASN A 133 6.56 28.26 -17.97
N ARG A 134 5.30 28.40 -18.37
CA ARG A 134 4.17 28.66 -17.46
C ARG A 134 3.41 27.36 -17.22
N ALA A 135 3.25 27.02 -15.94
CA ALA A 135 2.45 25.87 -15.53
C ALA A 135 0.98 26.04 -15.92
N SER A 136 0.31 24.93 -16.22
CA SER A 136 -1.12 24.89 -16.50
C SER A 136 -1.93 24.90 -15.20
N VAL A 137 -3.06 25.60 -15.21
CA VAL A 137 -4.04 25.60 -14.12
C VAL A 137 -5.38 25.13 -14.68
N LEU A 138 -5.88 24.03 -14.14
CA LEU A 138 -7.10 23.36 -14.57
C LEU A 138 -8.14 23.42 -13.44
N ASN A 139 -9.18 24.21 -13.63
CA ASN A 139 -10.23 24.49 -12.64
C ASN A 139 -11.63 24.06 -13.11
N GLY A 140 -11.72 23.28 -14.18
CA GLY A 140 -12.97 22.81 -14.74
C GLY A 140 -12.80 21.61 -15.67
N MET A 141 -13.89 21.20 -16.29
CA MET A 141 -13.96 19.97 -17.09
C MET A 141 -13.32 20.15 -18.48
N VAL A 142 -12.70 19.08 -18.97
CA VAL A 142 -12.21 18.94 -20.34
C VAL A 142 -13.07 17.91 -21.05
N GLU A 143 -13.88 18.36 -22.00
CA GLU A 143 -14.80 17.51 -22.76
C GLU A 143 -14.26 17.18 -24.14
N VAL A 144 -14.43 15.95 -24.61
CA VAL A 144 -14.28 15.59 -26.03
C VAL A 144 -15.68 15.58 -26.68
N ALA A 145 -15.94 16.52 -27.58
CA ALA A 145 -17.18 16.51 -28.35
C ALA A 145 -17.04 15.62 -29.59
N GLY A 146 -18.07 14.82 -29.88
CA GLY A 146 -18.05 13.86 -30.98
C GLY A 146 -17.44 12.52 -30.57
N GLN A 147 -16.58 11.96 -31.42
CA GLN A 147 -16.00 10.64 -31.19
C GLN A 147 -15.08 10.65 -29.96
N GLN A 148 -15.25 9.67 -29.07
CA GLN A 148 -14.40 9.49 -27.88
C GLN A 148 -12.93 9.33 -28.27
N ALA A 149 -12.04 9.98 -27.52
CA ALA A 149 -10.60 9.93 -27.72
C ALA A 149 -9.84 9.85 -26.38
N GLN A 150 -8.54 9.55 -26.45
CA GLN A 150 -7.62 9.83 -25.35
C GLN A 150 -7.33 11.33 -25.31
N VAL A 151 -7.30 11.92 -24.12
CA VAL A 151 -6.87 13.31 -23.90
C VAL A 151 -5.55 13.33 -23.14
N ILE A 152 -4.57 14.02 -23.69
CA ILE A 152 -3.27 14.26 -23.05
C ILE A 152 -3.11 15.77 -22.86
N ILE A 153 -2.78 16.18 -21.64
CA ILE A 153 -2.33 17.55 -21.33
C ILE A 153 -0.87 17.45 -20.88
N ALA A 154 0.04 17.92 -21.73
CA ALA A 154 1.48 17.86 -21.53
C ALA A 154 2.05 19.25 -21.26
N ASN A 155 2.55 19.50 -20.05
CA ASN A 155 3.18 20.76 -19.69
C ASN A 155 4.40 20.55 -18.78
N PRO A 156 5.64 20.59 -19.32
CA PRO A 156 6.86 20.42 -18.52
C PRO A 156 7.11 21.48 -17.44
N ALA A 157 6.40 22.62 -17.46
CA ALA A 157 6.48 23.62 -16.40
C ALA A 157 5.69 23.21 -15.15
N GLY A 158 4.73 22.28 -15.27
CA GLY A 158 3.87 21.83 -14.19
C GLY A 158 2.37 21.94 -14.51
N ILE A 159 1.55 21.25 -13.73
CA ILE A 159 0.10 21.27 -13.86
C ILE A 159 -0.51 21.35 -12.46
N THR A 160 -1.45 22.28 -12.25
CA THR A 160 -2.29 22.33 -11.06
C THR A 160 -3.73 22.03 -11.44
N CYS A 161 -4.39 21.14 -10.70
CA CYS A 161 -5.80 20.82 -10.85
C CYS A 161 -6.55 21.20 -9.57
N SER A 162 -7.66 21.92 -9.71
CA SER A 162 -8.57 22.23 -8.61
C SER A 162 -10.02 22.21 -9.08
N GLY A 163 -10.63 21.03 -9.06
CA GLY A 163 -11.95 20.80 -9.64
C GLY A 163 -11.91 20.50 -11.14
N CYS A 164 -10.77 20.00 -11.63
CA CYS A 164 -10.68 19.56 -13.01
C CYS A 164 -11.24 18.15 -13.18
N GLY A 165 -11.54 17.80 -14.43
CA GLY A 165 -12.01 16.47 -14.78
C GLY A 165 -12.17 16.28 -16.27
N PHE A 166 -12.64 15.11 -16.68
CA PHE A 166 -12.74 14.74 -18.08
C PHE A 166 -14.12 14.20 -18.41
N ILE A 167 -14.66 14.60 -19.57
CA ILE A 167 -15.93 14.14 -20.11
C ILE A 167 -15.66 13.51 -21.47
N ASN A 168 -16.19 12.30 -21.68
CA ASN A 168 -16.03 11.54 -22.93
C ASN A 168 -14.55 11.32 -23.35
N ALA A 169 -13.63 11.26 -22.39
CA ALA A 169 -12.25 10.85 -22.62
C ALA A 169 -12.08 9.38 -22.21
N GLY A 170 -11.75 8.49 -23.15
CA GLY A 170 -11.56 7.06 -22.85
C GLY A 170 -10.35 6.81 -21.94
N ARG A 171 -9.32 7.67 -22.08
CA ARG A 171 -8.15 7.78 -21.20
C ARG A 171 -7.81 9.26 -21.03
N ALA A 172 -7.47 9.64 -19.81
CA ALA A 172 -7.01 10.98 -19.48
C ALA A 172 -5.58 10.94 -18.94
N THR A 173 -4.69 11.73 -19.52
CA THR A 173 -3.27 11.81 -19.10
C THR A 173 -2.90 13.25 -18.78
N LEU A 174 -2.53 13.51 -17.54
CA LEU A 174 -1.84 14.75 -17.14
C LEU A 174 -0.35 14.42 -17.04
N THR A 175 0.49 15.12 -17.81
CA THR A 175 1.92 14.86 -17.82
C THR A 175 2.76 16.13 -17.79
N THR A 176 3.87 16.09 -17.05
CA THR A 176 4.96 17.08 -17.14
C THR A 176 6.12 16.57 -17.99
N GLY A 177 5.99 15.36 -18.53
CA GLY A 177 6.91 14.86 -19.55
C GLY A 177 6.63 15.47 -20.92
N THR A 178 7.68 15.65 -21.71
CA THR A 178 7.56 15.97 -23.13
C THR A 178 7.06 14.72 -23.87
N ALA A 179 6.00 14.85 -24.67
CA ALA A 179 5.47 13.76 -25.46
C ALA A 179 6.47 13.37 -26.56
N GLN A 180 6.69 12.07 -26.75
CA GLN A 180 7.52 11.53 -27.83
C GLN A 180 6.61 10.97 -28.91
N ILE A 181 6.70 11.51 -30.12
CA ILE A 181 5.81 11.17 -31.24
C ILE A 181 6.66 10.62 -32.39
N ALA A 182 6.25 9.50 -32.95
CA ALA A 182 6.81 8.94 -34.18
C ALA A 182 5.67 8.38 -35.04
N ASP A 183 5.75 8.59 -36.35
CA ASP A 183 4.74 8.16 -37.35
C ASP A 183 3.30 8.60 -37.02
N GLY A 184 3.15 9.73 -36.33
CA GLY A 184 1.86 10.28 -35.92
C GLY A 184 1.20 9.54 -34.75
N ALA A 185 1.95 8.72 -33.99
CA ALA A 185 1.50 8.02 -32.79
C ALA A 185 2.35 8.40 -31.56
N ILE A 186 1.75 8.39 -30.37
CA ILE A 186 2.46 8.58 -29.11
C ILE A 186 3.32 7.34 -28.82
N GLN A 187 4.61 7.54 -28.63
CA GLN A 187 5.56 6.50 -28.23
C GLN A 187 5.74 6.47 -26.71
N GLY A 188 5.66 7.63 -26.06
CA GLY A 188 5.85 7.76 -24.63
C GLY A 188 6.03 9.20 -24.18
N TYR A 189 6.52 9.36 -22.96
CA TYR A 189 6.73 10.63 -22.29
C TYR A 189 8.10 10.65 -21.64
N LYS A 190 8.91 11.66 -21.97
CA LYS A 190 10.19 11.90 -21.31
C LYS A 190 9.99 12.95 -20.21
N THR A 191 10.05 12.50 -18.96
CA THR A 191 9.81 13.31 -17.76
C THR A 191 11.13 13.69 -17.11
N GLU A 192 11.44 14.98 -17.05
CA GLU A 192 12.70 15.48 -16.46
C GLU A 192 12.51 16.46 -15.30
N LYS A 193 11.36 17.14 -15.26
CA LYS A 193 11.02 18.21 -14.32
C LYS A 193 9.50 18.37 -14.24
N GLY A 194 9.05 19.34 -13.46
CA GLY A 194 7.64 19.69 -13.32
C GLY A 194 6.93 18.86 -12.26
N SER A 195 5.93 19.47 -11.64
CA SER A 195 5.07 18.84 -10.65
C SER A 195 3.62 18.86 -11.09
N ILE A 196 2.87 17.82 -10.74
CA ILE A 196 1.41 17.84 -10.77
C ILE A 196 0.92 18.08 -9.34
N VAL A 197 0.01 19.04 -9.16
CA VAL A 197 -0.58 19.36 -7.87
C VAL A 197 -2.09 19.28 -7.96
N ILE A 198 -2.71 18.45 -7.13
CA ILE A 198 -4.17 18.31 -7.02
C ILE A 198 -4.61 19.00 -5.73
N ASN A 199 -5.41 20.06 -5.85
CA ASN A 199 -5.86 20.95 -4.77
C ASN A 199 -7.38 21.13 -4.79
N GLY A 200 -7.91 21.87 -3.81
CA GLY A 200 -9.28 22.37 -3.80
C GLY A 200 -10.32 21.26 -4.01
N ASN A 201 -11.09 21.35 -5.07
CA ASN A 201 -12.15 20.39 -5.39
C ASN A 201 -11.64 19.07 -6.01
N GLY A 202 -10.33 18.88 -6.11
CA GLY A 202 -9.73 17.62 -6.54
C GLY A 202 -9.72 17.40 -8.05
N LEU A 203 -9.53 16.15 -8.45
CA LEU A 203 -9.58 15.65 -9.83
C LEU A 203 -10.69 14.61 -9.95
N ASN A 204 -11.70 14.89 -10.79
CA ASN A 204 -12.75 13.93 -11.11
C ASN A 204 -12.51 13.32 -12.51
N SER A 205 -12.07 12.07 -12.52
CA SER A 205 -11.82 11.28 -13.74
C SER A 205 -12.65 9.99 -13.73
N GLY A 206 -13.84 10.02 -13.14
CA GLY A 206 -14.73 8.86 -13.02
C GLY A 206 -15.29 8.36 -14.36
N ASP A 207 -15.41 9.24 -15.35
CA ASP A 207 -15.90 8.87 -16.69
C ASP A 207 -14.83 8.14 -17.51
N SER A 208 -13.55 8.48 -17.32
CA SER A 208 -12.43 7.84 -18.00
C SER A 208 -12.12 6.45 -17.46
N ASN A 209 -11.82 5.51 -18.37
CA ASN A 209 -11.44 4.15 -17.98
C ASN A 209 -10.04 4.12 -17.35
N TYR A 210 -9.13 4.97 -17.84
CA TYR A 210 -7.76 5.10 -17.38
C TYR A 210 -7.41 6.55 -17.11
N THR A 211 -6.76 6.80 -15.99
CA THR A 211 -6.25 8.12 -15.60
C THR A 211 -4.76 8.01 -15.27
N ASP A 212 -3.94 8.78 -15.96
CA ASP A 212 -2.49 8.79 -15.80
C ASP A 212 -2.02 10.15 -15.27
N LEU A 213 -1.25 10.12 -14.18
CA LEU A 213 -0.49 11.27 -13.68
C LEU A 213 1.00 10.97 -13.84
N ILE A 214 1.67 11.64 -14.77
CA ILE A 214 3.08 11.38 -15.10
C ILE A 214 3.89 12.65 -14.84
N ALA A 215 4.70 12.67 -13.79
CA ALA A 215 5.47 13.87 -13.48
C ALA A 215 6.77 13.59 -12.74
N ARG A 216 7.62 14.60 -12.55
CA ARG A 216 8.77 14.40 -11.67
C ARG A 216 8.32 14.21 -10.23
N SER A 217 7.32 14.98 -9.79
CA SER A 217 6.66 14.82 -8.49
C SER A 217 5.16 15.09 -8.59
N VAL A 218 4.39 14.48 -7.68
CA VAL A 218 2.94 14.62 -7.60
C VAL A 218 2.54 14.92 -6.16
N ALA A 219 1.77 15.99 -5.96
CA ALA A 219 1.20 16.36 -4.67
C ALA A 219 -0.33 16.25 -4.73
N ILE A 220 -0.92 15.49 -3.81
CA ILE A 220 -2.35 15.22 -3.69
C ILE A 220 -2.85 15.83 -2.38
N ASN A 221 -3.35 17.06 -2.45
CA ASN A 221 -3.88 17.80 -1.31
C ASN A 221 -5.42 17.75 -1.23
N ALA A 222 -6.06 17.16 -2.25
CA ALA A 222 -7.51 16.95 -2.36
C ALA A 222 -7.80 15.56 -2.95
N GLY A 223 -9.07 15.22 -3.17
CA GLY A 223 -9.47 13.92 -3.72
C GLY A 223 -9.10 13.75 -5.19
N VAL A 224 -8.66 12.54 -5.55
CA VAL A 224 -8.57 12.04 -6.92
C VAL A 224 -9.52 10.86 -7.05
N TRP A 225 -10.48 10.94 -7.97
CA TRP A 225 -11.45 9.89 -8.23
C TRP A 225 -11.29 9.36 -9.66
N ALA A 226 -11.07 8.05 -9.81
CA ALA A 226 -10.85 7.42 -11.12
C ALA A 226 -11.31 5.95 -11.13
N LYS A 227 -11.33 5.30 -12.29
CA LYS A 227 -11.55 3.84 -12.40
C LYS A 227 -10.23 3.06 -12.26
N ASP A 228 -9.27 3.31 -13.14
CA ASP A 228 -7.89 2.84 -13.04
C ASP A 228 -6.96 4.06 -12.99
N LEU A 229 -6.29 4.25 -11.87
CA LEU A 229 -5.37 5.36 -11.64
C LEU A 229 -3.93 4.86 -11.67
N LYS A 230 -3.11 5.48 -12.51
CA LYS A 230 -1.66 5.27 -12.52
C LYS A 230 -0.93 6.57 -12.26
N VAL A 231 -0.01 6.54 -11.31
CA VAL A 231 0.85 7.69 -10.97
C VAL A 231 2.29 7.27 -11.13
N THR A 232 3.00 7.91 -12.05
CA THR A 232 4.42 7.61 -12.33
C THR A 232 5.25 8.85 -12.05
N THR A 233 6.22 8.70 -11.14
CA THR A 233 7.04 9.78 -10.61
C THR A 233 8.54 9.57 -10.78
N GLY A 234 9.29 10.67 -10.74
CA GLY A 234 10.74 10.72 -10.95
C GLY A 234 11.13 11.12 -12.37
N ARG A 235 12.44 11.13 -12.63
CA ARG A 235 12.98 11.39 -13.97
C ARG A 235 12.97 10.10 -14.79
N ASN A 236 12.15 10.04 -15.85
CA ASN A 236 11.81 8.79 -16.54
C ASN A 236 11.53 8.94 -18.03
N ASN A 237 11.75 7.85 -18.78
CA ASN A 237 10.98 7.56 -19.98
C ASN A 237 9.81 6.65 -19.60
N VAL A 238 8.60 7.08 -19.90
CA VAL A 238 7.36 6.33 -19.65
C VAL A 238 6.76 5.96 -20.99
N ASN A 239 6.34 4.71 -21.18
CA ASN A 239 5.69 4.31 -22.43
C ASN A 239 4.27 4.88 -22.56
N ALA A 240 3.71 4.86 -23.76
CA ALA A 240 2.45 5.54 -24.08
C ALA A 240 1.24 5.17 -23.19
N ASP A 241 1.16 3.92 -22.73
CA ASP A 241 0.05 3.39 -21.89
C ASP A 241 0.36 3.40 -20.38
N ASN A 242 1.53 3.93 -20.01
CA ASN A 242 2.02 4.05 -18.64
C ASN A 242 2.04 2.70 -17.90
N THR A 243 2.52 1.65 -18.57
CA THR A 243 2.76 0.34 -17.94
C THR A 243 4.24 0.09 -17.63
N GLN A 244 5.14 0.86 -18.26
CA GLN A 244 6.57 0.73 -18.10
C GLN A 244 7.20 2.12 -17.94
N ALA A 245 8.08 2.23 -16.94
CA ALA A 245 8.87 3.43 -16.69
C ALA A 245 10.33 3.03 -16.52
N THR A 246 11.21 3.67 -17.29
CA THR A 246 12.66 3.49 -17.20
C THR A 246 13.28 4.77 -16.66
N ALA A 247 14.02 4.66 -15.56
CA ALA A 247 14.72 5.78 -14.95
C ALA A 247 15.68 6.45 -15.94
N LEU A 248 15.65 7.77 -15.98
CA LEU A 248 16.74 8.57 -16.54
C LEU A 248 17.86 8.68 -15.50
N ALA A 249 19.08 9.01 -15.94
CA ALA A 249 20.21 9.22 -15.04
C ALA A 249 19.86 10.21 -13.91
N SER A 250 20.39 10.02 -12.71
CA SER A 250 20.12 10.95 -11.59
C SER A 250 20.66 12.35 -11.90
N ALA A 251 19.98 13.39 -11.41
CA ALA A 251 20.42 14.78 -11.50
C ALA A 251 20.43 15.43 -10.10
N LEU A 252 21.18 16.53 -9.96
CA LEU A 252 21.14 17.37 -8.75
C LEU A 252 19.73 17.97 -8.55
N GLY A 253 19.38 18.30 -7.31
CA GLY A 253 18.09 18.92 -6.97
C GLY A 253 16.89 17.98 -7.08
N ARG A 254 17.02 16.74 -6.58
CA ARG A 254 15.90 15.80 -6.49
C ARG A 254 14.78 16.32 -5.57
N PRO A 255 13.49 16.03 -5.87
CA PRO A 255 12.40 16.32 -4.95
C PRO A 255 12.59 15.61 -3.60
N GLY A 256 12.04 16.18 -2.52
CA GLY A 256 12.04 15.52 -1.21
C GLY A 256 11.15 14.28 -1.17
N VAL A 257 10.05 14.28 -1.94
CA VAL A 257 9.08 13.19 -2.06
C VAL A 257 8.60 13.14 -3.51
N GLY A 258 8.39 11.94 -4.05
CA GLY A 258 7.89 11.72 -5.41
C GLY A 258 6.38 11.82 -5.45
N ILE A 259 5.69 11.15 -4.53
CA ILE A 259 4.25 11.21 -4.34
C ILE A 259 3.96 11.66 -2.90
N ASP A 260 3.32 12.81 -2.75
CA ASP A 260 2.94 13.36 -1.44
C ASP A 260 1.42 13.47 -1.33
N VAL A 261 0.79 12.67 -0.46
CA VAL A 261 -0.64 12.72 -0.17
C VAL A 261 -0.86 13.35 1.20
N ALA A 262 -1.49 14.52 1.22
CA ALA A 262 -1.82 15.22 2.46
C ALA A 262 -2.97 14.54 3.22
N ALA A 263 -3.14 14.87 4.49
CA ALA A 263 -4.22 14.32 5.33
C ALA A 263 -5.64 14.67 4.82
N LEU A 264 -5.78 15.81 4.14
CA LEU A 264 -7.03 16.22 3.48
C LEU A 264 -7.16 15.67 2.05
N GLY A 265 -6.08 15.07 1.53
CA GLY A 265 -6.05 14.47 0.21
C GLY A 265 -6.37 12.99 0.23
N GLY A 266 -6.63 12.44 -0.95
CA GLY A 266 -6.80 11.00 -1.10
C GLY A 266 -6.89 10.57 -2.56
N MET A 267 -6.52 9.33 -2.81
CA MET A 267 -6.67 8.68 -4.11
C MET A 267 -7.68 7.55 -3.98
N TYR A 268 -8.75 7.61 -4.76
CA TYR A 268 -9.88 6.68 -4.72
C TYR A 268 -10.14 6.16 -6.13
N ALA A 269 -9.71 4.93 -6.40
CA ALA A 269 -9.94 4.32 -7.70
C ALA A 269 -10.24 2.83 -7.59
N GLY A 270 -10.80 2.22 -8.62
CA GLY A 270 -10.99 0.76 -8.65
C GLY A 270 -9.65 0.01 -8.54
N LYS A 271 -8.66 0.48 -9.31
CA LYS A 271 -7.26 0.02 -9.27
C LYS A 271 -6.32 1.21 -9.15
N ILE A 272 -5.24 1.06 -8.39
CA ILE A 272 -4.20 2.10 -8.25
C ILE A 272 -2.83 1.48 -8.50
N THR A 273 -2.03 2.10 -9.37
CA THR A 273 -0.62 1.76 -9.59
C THR A 273 0.25 2.99 -9.36
N LEU A 274 1.22 2.90 -8.45
CA LEU A 274 2.14 3.98 -8.09
C LEU A 274 3.57 3.55 -8.40
N VAL A 275 4.24 4.28 -9.28
CA VAL A 275 5.63 3.99 -9.68
C VAL A 275 6.50 5.20 -9.37
N GLY A 276 7.62 4.99 -8.70
CA GLY A 276 8.59 6.02 -8.37
C GLY A 276 10.00 5.54 -8.65
N THR A 277 10.68 6.12 -9.62
CA THR A 277 11.95 5.55 -10.12
C THR A 277 13.19 6.27 -9.61
N GLU A 278 13.05 7.54 -9.22
CA GLU A 278 14.18 8.39 -8.82
C GLU A 278 14.71 7.90 -7.47
N SER A 279 15.97 7.47 -7.43
CA SER A 279 16.55 6.81 -6.25
C SER A 279 16.55 7.73 -5.01
N GLY A 280 16.05 7.17 -3.91
CA GLY A 280 15.86 7.85 -2.63
C GLY A 280 14.66 8.78 -2.57
N VAL A 281 13.89 8.91 -3.66
CA VAL A 281 12.66 9.71 -3.70
C VAL A 281 11.47 8.80 -3.45
N GLY A 282 10.83 8.99 -2.30
CA GLY A 282 9.82 8.09 -1.77
C GLY A 282 8.38 8.56 -1.94
N VAL A 283 7.51 7.92 -1.16
CA VAL A 283 6.09 8.28 -1.02
C VAL A 283 5.84 8.72 0.42
N ARG A 284 5.10 9.82 0.59
CA ARG A 284 4.51 10.20 1.87
C ARG A 284 3.00 10.13 1.74
N ASN A 285 2.36 9.34 2.58
CA ASN A 285 0.92 9.24 2.69
C ASN A 285 0.46 9.58 4.11
N ALA A 286 -0.13 10.77 4.25
CA ALA A 286 -0.84 11.17 5.46
C ALA A 286 -2.37 11.06 5.32
N GLY A 287 -2.87 10.78 4.12
CA GLY A 287 -4.29 10.64 3.80
C GLY A 287 -4.69 9.19 3.51
N THR A 288 -5.54 9.00 2.51
CA THR A 288 -6.01 7.66 2.08
C THR A 288 -5.65 7.38 0.63
N ILE A 289 -5.04 6.22 0.38
CA ILE A 289 -4.86 5.63 -0.95
C ILE A 289 -5.66 4.33 -0.96
N ALA A 290 -6.78 4.29 -1.68
CA ALA A 290 -7.74 3.20 -1.64
C ALA A 290 -8.08 2.69 -3.05
N ALA A 291 -7.66 1.46 -3.34
CA ALA A 291 -8.12 0.68 -4.49
C ALA A 291 -9.41 -0.07 -4.11
N SER A 292 -10.56 0.37 -4.65
CA SER A 292 -11.89 -0.03 -4.19
C SER A 292 -12.43 -1.33 -4.80
N THR A 293 -11.86 -1.79 -5.92
CA THR A 293 -12.34 -3.01 -6.61
C THR A 293 -11.23 -4.02 -6.91
N SER A 294 -9.97 -3.58 -6.93
CA SER A 294 -8.83 -4.37 -7.38
C SER A 294 -7.59 -4.08 -6.52
N ASP A 295 -6.43 -4.10 -7.15
CA ASP A 295 -5.13 -4.00 -6.51
C ASP A 295 -4.69 -2.55 -6.26
N LEU A 296 -3.98 -2.37 -5.15
CA LEU A 296 -3.02 -1.29 -4.99
C LEU A 296 -1.63 -1.87 -5.25
N VAL A 297 -0.95 -1.36 -6.26
CA VAL A 297 0.43 -1.71 -6.58
C VAL A 297 1.31 -0.49 -6.40
N MET A 298 2.38 -0.63 -5.62
CA MET A 298 3.38 0.42 -5.41
C MET A 298 4.77 -0.17 -5.68
N ASP A 299 5.52 0.45 -6.58
CA ASP A 299 6.92 0.15 -6.86
C ASP A 299 7.75 1.44 -6.82
N VAL A 300 8.46 1.65 -5.71
CA VAL A 300 9.13 2.94 -5.44
C VAL A 300 10.57 2.76 -4.99
N ASN A 301 11.48 3.49 -5.63
CA ASN A 301 12.90 3.47 -5.36
C ASN A 301 13.29 4.36 -4.16
N GLY A 302 12.50 4.34 -3.10
CA GLY A 302 12.67 5.23 -1.94
C GLY A 302 11.91 4.75 -0.70
N VAL A 303 11.77 5.64 0.28
CA VAL A 303 11.02 5.36 1.51
C VAL A 303 9.52 5.40 1.26
N LEU A 304 8.75 4.64 2.04
CA LEU A 304 7.30 4.80 2.15
C LEU A 304 6.94 5.23 3.57
N ASP A 305 6.51 6.47 3.73
CA ASP A 305 6.01 7.00 4.98
C ASP A 305 4.48 6.98 4.98
N ASN A 306 3.89 6.01 5.66
CA ASN A 306 2.44 5.84 5.84
C ASN A 306 2.01 6.16 7.29
N ARG A 307 2.72 7.06 7.98
CA ARG A 307 2.39 7.42 9.36
C ARG A 307 1.01 8.06 9.43
N SER A 308 0.10 7.48 10.24
CA SER A 308 -1.30 7.91 10.34
C SER A 308 -2.10 7.83 9.03
N GLY A 309 -1.50 7.33 7.95
CA GLY A 309 -2.14 7.20 6.65
C GLY A 309 -2.81 5.83 6.48
N THR A 310 -3.61 5.72 5.43
CA THR A 310 -4.26 4.46 5.02
C THR A 310 -3.84 4.07 3.61
N LEU A 311 -3.33 2.85 3.45
CA LEU A 311 -3.16 2.15 2.18
C LEU A 311 -4.14 0.96 2.17
N SER A 312 -5.12 0.94 1.28
CA SER A 312 -6.13 -0.11 1.24
C SER A 312 -6.35 -0.63 -0.16
N ALA A 313 -6.49 -1.94 -0.30
CA ALA A 313 -6.90 -2.58 -1.54
C ALA A 313 -8.03 -3.59 -1.30
N ALA A 314 -9.04 -3.59 -2.15
CA ALA A 314 -10.13 -4.54 -2.12
C ALA A 314 -9.70 -5.95 -2.54
N HIS A 315 -8.68 -6.08 -3.39
CA HIS A 315 -8.07 -7.37 -3.73
C HIS A 315 -6.69 -7.55 -3.11
N ALA A 316 -5.60 -7.14 -3.76
CA ALA A 316 -4.23 -7.26 -3.24
C ALA A 316 -3.56 -5.90 -3.02
N ASN A 317 -2.80 -5.79 -1.94
CA ASN A 317 -1.94 -4.64 -1.68
C ASN A 317 -0.47 -5.06 -1.82
N LYS A 318 0.20 -4.60 -2.87
CA LYS A 318 1.55 -5.01 -3.27
C LYS A 318 2.48 -3.82 -3.14
N LEU A 319 3.34 -3.83 -2.12
CA LEU A 319 4.28 -2.75 -1.80
C LEU A 319 5.71 -3.23 -2.02
N ASN A 320 6.35 -2.73 -3.07
CA ASN A 320 7.76 -2.92 -3.37
C ASN A 320 8.50 -1.59 -3.16
N THR A 321 9.42 -1.54 -2.21
CA THR A 321 10.12 -0.31 -1.86
C THR A 321 11.62 -0.56 -1.72
N ALA A 322 12.46 0.26 -2.37
CA ALA A 322 13.91 0.17 -2.20
C ALA A 322 14.44 0.83 -0.90
N GLY A 323 13.54 1.41 -0.09
CA GLY A 323 13.84 2.03 1.20
C GLY A 323 13.02 1.46 2.36
N THR A 324 13.01 2.18 3.48
CA THR A 324 12.25 1.78 4.67
C THR A 324 10.76 2.08 4.51
N ILE A 325 9.92 1.28 5.19
CA ILE A 325 8.49 1.56 5.35
C ILE A 325 8.22 1.99 6.80
N ASN A 326 7.48 3.09 6.97
CA ASN A 326 7.00 3.54 8.26
C ASN A 326 5.46 3.58 8.29
N ASN A 327 4.87 2.58 8.95
CA ASN A 327 3.43 2.44 9.18
C ASN A 327 3.03 2.79 10.63
N THR A 328 3.76 3.71 11.29
CA THR A 328 3.43 4.07 12.69
C THR A 328 2.06 4.72 12.78
N ARG A 329 1.15 4.16 13.58
CA ARG A 329 -0.27 4.57 13.64
C ARG A 329 -0.99 4.54 12.28
N GLY A 330 -0.40 3.89 11.28
CA GLY A 330 -0.93 3.77 9.93
C GLY A 330 -1.66 2.44 9.72
N LYS A 331 -2.36 2.35 8.61
CA LYS A 331 -3.11 1.16 8.19
C LYS A 331 -2.67 0.71 6.79
N ILE A 332 -2.35 -0.57 6.66
CA ILE A 332 -2.12 -1.26 5.39
C ILE A 332 -3.08 -2.44 5.33
N THR A 333 -4.06 -2.39 4.43
CA THR A 333 -5.07 -3.45 4.28
C THR A 333 -5.13 -4.04 2.87
N GLY A 334 -5.44 -5.34 2.81
CA GLY A 334 -5.72 -6.08 1.58
C GLY A 334 -6.94 -7.00 1.74
N GLY A 335 -7.67 -7.24 0.65
CA GLY A 335 -8.77 -8.20 0.63
C GLY A 335 -8.28 -9.62 0.35
N ASN A 336 -9.02 -10.36 -0.48
CA ASN A 336 -8.74 -11.78 -0.76
C ASN A 336 -7.40 -12.04 -1.46
N GLY A 337 -6.85 -11.05 -2.17
CA GLY A 337 -5.53 -11.14 -2.81
C GLY A 337 -4.37 -10.95 -1.83
N GLY A 338 -4.65 -10.52 -0.59
CA GLY A 338 -3.67 -10.43 0.48
C GLY A 338 -2.82 -9.16 0.46
N ILE A 339 -1.73 -9.21 1.22
CA ILE A 339 -0.69 -8.17 1.28
C ILE A 339 0.65 -8.81 0.92
N THR A 340 1.40 -8.16 0.04
CA THR A 340 2.81 -8.46 -0.21
C THR A 340 3.64 -7.22 0.04
N ILE A 341 4.60 -7.29 0.96
CA ILE A 341 5.53 -6.21 1.27
C ILE A 341 6.95 -6.71 1.02
N ASN A 342 7.69 -6.02 0.16
CA ASN A 342 9.11 -6.22 -0.05
C ASN A 342 9.85 -4.90 0.14
N THR A 343 10.74 -4.86 1.12
CA THR A 343 11.58 -3.69 1.41
C THR A 343 13.04 -3.90 1.01
N HIS A 344 13.37 -5.04 0.37
CA HIS A 344 14.73 -5.39 -0.02
C HIS A 344 15.74 -5.31 1.15
N LYS A 345 15.39 -5.92 2.29
CA LYS A 345 16.17 -5.93 3.55
C LYS A 345 16.26 -4.59 4.28
N ASN A 346 15.48 -3.58 3.89
CA ASN A 346 15.32 -2.36 4.67
C ASN A 346 14.32 -2.56 5.83
N ARG A 347 14.31 -1.60 6.76
CA ARG A 347 13.44 -1.66 7.94
C ARG A 347 11.97 -1.41 7.60
N LEU A 348 11.10 -2.22 8.17
CA LEU A 348 9.65 -1.99 8.26
C LEU A 348 9.26 -1.68 9.71
N THR A 349 8.63 -0.53 9.93
CA THR A 349 8.12 -0.11 11.24
C THR A 349 6.60 -0.13 11.23
N ASN A 350 5.99 -0.93 12.08
CA ASN A 350 4.54 -1.08 12.26
C ASN A 350 4.10 -0.72 13.69
N THR A 351 4.76 0.22 14.34
CA THR A 351 4.50 0.53 15.76
C THR A 351 3.16 1.22 15.95
N ASN A 352 2.28 0.69 16.80
CA ASN A 352 0.87 1.13 16.89
C ASN A 352 0.14 1.12 15.53
N GLY A 353 0.66 0.38 14.55
CA GLY A 353 0.14 0.30 13.19
C GLY A 353 -0.61 -1.00 12.96
N ASN A 354 -1.36 -1.05 11.87
CA ASN A 354 -2.12 -2.23 11.47
C ASN A 354 -1.73 -2.67 10.06
N ILE A 355 -1.32 -3.92 9.90
CA ILE A 355 -1.14 -4.63 8.63
C ILE A 355 -2.08 -5.83 8.66
N ALA A 356 -3.19 -5.77 7.92
CA ALA A 356 -4.22 -6.80 7.98
C ALA A 356 -4.79 -7.17 6.62
N ALA A 357 -4.97 -8.47 6.36
CA ALA A 357 -5.61 -8.93 5.13
C ALA A 357 -6.60 -10.09 5.34
N ILE A 358 -7.56 -10.20 4.42
CA ILE A 358 -8.41 -11.40 4.31
C ILE A 358 -7.58 -12.54 3.69
N GLY A 359 -6.88 -12.25 2.60
CA GLY A 359 -5.89 -13.15 2.01
C GLY A 359 -4.59 -13.19 2.82
N SER A 360 -3.57 -13.85 2.28
CA SER A 360 -2.29 -14.02 2.96
C SER A 360 -1.54 -12.70 3.16
N VAL A 361 -0.76 -12.59 4.24
CA VAL A 361 0.18 -11.49 4.47
C VAL A 361 1.60 -12.03 4.32
N SER A 362 2.35 -11.51 3.34
CA SER A 362 3.75 -11.85 3.09
C SER A 362 4.63 -10.62 3.26
N ILE A 363 5.60 -10.68 4.16
CA ILE A 363 6.52 -9.58 4.47
C ILE A 363 7.95 -10.08 4.29
N ASN A 364 8.64 -9.57 3.27
CA ASN A 364 10.08 -9.68 3.10
C ASN A 364 10.73 -8.34 3.49
N SER A 365 11.48 -8.34 4.60
CA SER A 365 12.10 -7.12 5.11
C SER A 365 13.47 -7.36 5.74
N GLY A 366 14.10 -6.27 6.17
CA GLY A 366 15.17 -6.33 7.15
C GLY A 366 14.56 -6.40 8.54
N GLN A 367 14.94 -5.48 9.42
CA GLN A 367 14.32 -5.34 10.73
C GLN A 367 12.82 -5.05 10.59
N LEU A 368 12.01 -5.80 11.34
CA LEU A 368 10.58 -5.55 11.49
C LEU A 368 10.29 -5.18 12.94
N ASN A 369 9.80 -3.96 13.16
CA ASN A 369 9.34 -3.51 14.47
C ASN A 369 7.80 -3.45 14.51
N ASN A 370 7.19 -4.42 15.18
CA ASN A 370 5.74 -4.54 15.42
C ASN A 370 5.36 -4.17 16.88
N THR A 371 6.08 -3.26 17.53
CA THR A 371 5.77 -2.86 18.92
C THR A 371 4.40 -2.21 19.03
N ASN A 372 3.51 -2.77 19.84
CA ASN A 372 2.09 -2.40 19.95
C ASN A 372 1.37 -2.38 18.59
N GLY A 373 1.90 -3.09 17.59
CA GLY A 373 1.33 -3.17 16.25
C GLY A 373 0.61 -4.48 16.01
N MET A 374 -0.17 -4.54 14.94
CA MET A 374 -0.84 -5.76 14.50
C MET A 374 -0.39 -6.17 13.11
N VAL A 375 -0.07 -7.45 12.96
CA VAL A 375 0.06 -8.15 11.67
C VAL A 375 -0.94 -9.30 11.67
N GLN A 376 -1.95 -9.26 10.81
CA GLN A 376 -3.05 -10.23 10.83
C GLN A 376 -3.43 -10.73 9.42
N SER A 377 -3.75 -12.02 9.33
CA SER A 377 -4.27 -12.65 8.13
C SER A 377 -5.41 -13.60 8.47
N SER A 378 -6.51 -13.57 7.71
CA SER A 378 -7.52 -14.66 7.73
C SER A 378 -7.06 -15.89 6.93
N SER A 379 -5.86 -15.86 6.37
CA SER A 379 -5.19 -16.94 5.66
C SER A 379 -3.82 -17.21 6.33
N GLN A 380 -2.72 -17.23 5.57
CA GLN A 380 -1.36 -17.42 6.08
C GLN A 380 -0.68 -16.09 6.42
N VAL A 381 0.20 -16.08 7.43
CA VAL A 381 1.22 -15.04 7.63
C VAL A 381 2.61 -15.62 7.33
N THR A 382 3.37 -14.97 6.46
CA THR A 382 4.79 -15.27 6.20
C THR A 382 5.63 -14.01 6.43
N ILE A 383 6.63 -14.11 7.30
CA ILE A 383 7.57 -13.01 7.59
C ILE A 383 9.00 -13.53 7.46
N ASP A 384 9.78 -12.96 6.55
CA ASP A 384 11.22 -13.16 6.45
C ASP A 384 11.95 -11.81 6.68
N THR A 385 12.72 -11.72 7.75
CA THR A 385 13.54 -10.54 8.09
C THR A 385 14.98 -10.65 7.57
N ASN A 386 15.25 -11.64 6.71
CA ASN A 386 16.55 -11.91 6.10
C ASN A 386 17.69 -12.00 7.13
N GLY A 387 17.42 -12.65 8.27
CA GLY A 387 18.40 -12.81 9.35
C GLY A 387 18.52 -11.57 10.26
N GLN A 388 17.59 -10.62 10.21
CA GLN A 388 17.55 -9.46 11.10
C GLN A 388 16.53 -9.64 12.24
N LEU A 389 16.33 -8.60 13.04
CA LEU A 389 15.46 -8.59 14.21
C LEU A 389 13.98 -8.43 13.82
N LEU A 390 13.14 -9.34 14.31
CA LEU A 390 11.70 -9.15 14.46
C LEU A 390 11.38 -8.80 15.92
N THR A 391 10.89 -7.58 16.15
CA THR A 391 10.36 -7.15 17.46
C THR A 391 8.84 -7.22 17.42
N ASN A 392 8.25 -8.09 18.24
CA ASN A 392 6.80 -8.22 18.44
C ASN A 392 6.51 -8.11 19.94
N THR A 393 6.31 -6.89 20.42
CA THR A 393 6.12 -6.63 21.86
C THR A 393 4.89 -5.78 22.06
N GLY A 394 4.31 -5.86 23.26
CA GLY A 394 3.02 -5.23 23.54
C GLY A 394 1.91 -6.26 23.40
N ARG A 395 1.08 -6.37 24.44
CA ARG A 395 -0.05 -7.28 24.52
C ARG A 395 -1.28 -6.51 24.97
N ASN A 396 -2.08 -6.10 24.00
CA ASN A 396 -3.43 -5.56 24.13
C ASN A 396 -4.34 -6.30 23.13
N ASN A 397 -5.64 -5.99 23.11
CA ASN A 397 -6.62 -6.69 22.26
C ASN A 397 -6.33 -6.61 20.75
N ASP A 398 -5.59 -5.60 20.30
CA ASP A 398 -5.31 -5.32 18.88
C ASP A 398 -3.80 -5.30 18.56
N THR A 399 -3.00 -6.14 19.22
CA THR A 399 -1.54 -6.16 19.03
C THR A 399 -0.98 -7.57 18.99
N GLY A 400 -0.06 -7.82 18.07
CA GLY A 400 0.59 -9.12 17.91
C GLY A 400 0.64 -9.57 16.45
N ILE A 401 0.94 -10.85 16.26
CA ILE A 401 0.96 -11.50 14.95
C ILE A 401 -0.05 -12.64 14.95
N TYR A 402 -1.00 -12.61 14.02
CA TYR A 402 -2.17 -13.50 13.96
C TYR A 402 -2.34 -14.12 12.57
N SER A 403 -2.61 -15.42 12.50
CA SER A 403 -3.00 -16.09 11.25
C SER A 403 -4.05 -17.17 11.48
N THR A 404 -4.95 -17.38 10.52
CA THR A 404 -5.96 -18.45 10.65
C THR A 404 -5.51 -19.77 10.03
N LEU A 405 -4.84 -19.76 8.89
CA LEU A 405 -4.51 -20.99 8.14
C LEU A 405 -3.05 -21.46 8.29
N GLY A 406 -2.21 -20.66 8.95
CA GLY A 406 -0.83 -21.05 9.27
C GLY A 406 0.13 -19.87 9.31
N MET A 407 1.32 -20.12 9.84
CA MET A 407 2.33 -19.10 10.05
C MET A 407 3.72 -19.61 9.68
N THR A 408 4.51 -18.76 9.03
CA THR A 408 5.96 -18.96 8.86
C THR A 408 6.72 -17.70 9.26
N LEU A 409 7.58 -17.81 10.27
CA LEU A 409 8.46 -16.73 10.71
C LEU A 409 9.91 -17.15 10.50
N LYS A 410 10.67 -16.37 9.74
CA LYS A 410 12.11 -16.57 9.51
C LYS A 410 12.88 -15.32 9.88
N THR A 411 13.71 -15.42 10.91
CA THR A 411 14.36 -14.26 11.53
C THR A 411 15.78 -14.53 12.01
N GLY A 412 16.57 -13.48 12.20
CA GLY A 412 17.84 -13.57 12.92
C GLY A 412 17.62 -13.60 14.42
N GLN A 413 16.78 -12.69 14.91
CA GLN A 413 16.33 -12.67 16.30
C GLN A 413 14.83 -12.44 16.32
N LEU A 414 14.13 -13.21 17.15
CA LEU A 414 12.71 -13.03 17.42
C LEU A 414 12.55 -12.57 18.87
N ASN A 415 12.19 -11.30 19.05
CA ASN A 415 11.82 -10.74 20.34
C ASN A 415 10.29 -10.70 20.44
N ASN A 416 9.73 -11.66 21.17
CA ASN A 416 8.32 -11.75 21.55
C ASN A 416 8.10 -11.43 23.04
N ASN A 417 9.01 -10.68 23.67
CA ASN A 417 8.90 -10.35 25.10
C ASN A 417 7.63 -9.51 25.36
N ASN A 418 6.76 -9.99 26.26
CA ASN A 418 5.43 -9.40 26.48
C ASN A 418 4.63 -9.20 25.17
N GLY A 419 4.85 -10.08 24.19
CA GLY A 419 4.15 -10.09 22.90
C GLY A 419 3.20 -11.27 22.76
N LEU A 420 2.44 -11.27 21.67
CA LEU A 420 1.55 -12.36 21.29
C LEU A 420 1.79 -12.74 19.83
N ILE A 421 2.04 -14.03 19.61
CA ILE A 421 2.09 -14.67 18.29
C ILE A 421 1.10 -15.83 18.36
N THR A 422 0.10 -15.84 17.49
CA THR A 422 -0.90 -16.91 17.49
C THR A 422 -1.32 -17.30 16.08
N THR A 423 -1.56 -18.59 15.90
CA THR A 423 -2.09 -19.15 14.67
C THR A 423 -3.11 -20.23 14.95
N SER A 424 -4.11 -20.39 14.08
CA SER A 424 -5.05 -21.53 14.09
C SER A 424 -4.71 -22.64 13.10
N GLY A 425 -3.67 -22.45 12.31
CA GLY A 425 -3.06 -23.49 11.49
C GLY A 425 -1.61 -23.77 11.91
N ASN A 426 -0.95 -24.68 11.21
CA ASN A 426 0.45 -25.04 11.46
C ASN A 426 1.39 -23.82 11.46
N SER A 427 2.35 -23.84 12.38
CA SER A 427 3.33 -22.79 12.56
C SER A 427 4.74 -23.33 12.32
N THR A 428 5.54 -22.61 11.55
CA THR A 428 6.99 -22.84 11.42
C THR A 428 7.74 -21.59 11.83
N ILE A 429 8.61 -21.71 12.83
CA ILE A 429 9.40 -20.59 13.35
C ILE A 429 10.88 -20.96 13.27
N ILE A 430 11.61 -20.21 12.45
CA ILE A 430 13.04 -20.33 12.26
C ILE A 430 13.67 -19.02 12.73
N SER A 431 14.49 -19.08 13.78
CA SER A 431 15.16 -17.90 14.34
C SER A 431 16.60 -18.21 14.70
N GLY A 432 17.49 -17.20 14.69
CA GLY A 432 18.83 -17.34 15.25
C GLY A 432 18.84 -17.27 16.78
N ALA A 433 17.92 -16.51 17.39
CA ALA A 433 17.64 -16.55 18.83
C ALA A 433 16.18 -16.15 19.08
N LEU A 434 15.61 -16.62 20.19
CA LEU A 434 14.22 -16.36 20.57
C LEU A 434 14.14 -15.87 22.02
N ASP A 435 13.59 -14.68 22.22
CA ASP A 435 13.18 -14.14 23.52
C ASP A 435 11.65 -14.12 23.57
N ASN A 436 11.05 -15.06 24.30
CA ASN A 436 9.62 -15.16 24.58
C ASN A 436 9.31 -14.84 26.05
N ARG A 437 10.15 -14.06 26.74
CA ARG A 437 9.93 -13.75 28.16
C ARG A 437 8.60 -13.04 28.38
N ASN A 438 7.81 -13.47 29.35
CA ASN A 438 6.45 -12.96 29.58
C ASN A 438 5.59 -12.95 28.29
N GLY A 439 5.99 -13.66 27.25
CA GLY A 439 5.45 -13.69 25.90
C GLY A 439 4.48 -14.86 25.73
N GLN A 440 3.70 -14.84 24.66
CA GLN A 440 2.78 -15.92 24.31
C GLN A 440 2.96 -16.32 22.85
N MET A 441 3.14 -17.61 22.61
CA MET A 441 3.26 -18.21 21.28
C MET A 441 2.34 -19.42 21.21
N PHE A 442 1.29 -19.33 20.39
CA PHE A 442 0.23 -20.33 20.34
C PHE A 442 -0.06 -20.85 18.94
N ALA A 443 -0.23 -22.15 18.80
CA ALA A 443 -0.84 -22.78 17.63
C ALA A 443 -2.13 -23.51 18.08
N PHE A 444 -3.28 -22.84 18.01
CA PHE A 444 -4.56 -23.35 18.51
C PHE A 444 -5.66 -23.25 17.45
N GLY A 445 -6.18 -24.40 17.04
CA GLY A 445 -7.16 -24.57 15.98
C GLY A 445 -7.52 -26.05 15.77
N SER A 446 -8.70 -26.32 15.23
CA SER A 446 -9.38 -27.61 15.31
C SER A 446 -8.93 -28.71 14.34
N SER A 447 -8.08 -28.41 13.36
CA SER A 447 -7.76 -29.36 12.26
C SER A 447 -6.29 -29.78 12.21
N SER A 448 -5.37 -28.81 12.26
CA SER A 448 -3.92 -29.04 12.21
C SER A 448 -3.24 -27.77 12.71
N SER A 449 -2.70 -27.83 13.93
CA SER A 449 -2.14 -26.69 14.66
C SER A 449 -0.84 -27.10 15.34
N ASP A 450 0.04 -27.73 14.55
CA ASP A 450 1.37 -28.12 14.99
C ASP A 450 2.28 -26.89 15.06
N LEU A 451 3.20 -26.89 16.03
CA LEU A 451 4.21 -25.86 16.19
C LEU A 451 5.59 -26.48 15.96
N SER A 452 6.21 -26.11 14.84
CA SER A 452 7.60 -26.45 14.51
C SER A 452 8.52 -25.25 14.74
N MET A 453 9.55 -25.43 15.55
CA MET A 453 10.47 -24.37 15.95
C MET A 453 11.92 -24.82 15.79
N THR A 454 12.72 -24.04 15.08
CA THR A 454 14.17 -24.19 14.96
C THR A 454 14.86 -22.91 15.39
N VAL A 455 15.57 -22.95 16.51
CA VAL A 455 16.28 -21.81 17.08
C VAL A 455 17.79 -22.06 17.01
N GLY A 456 18.52 -21.29 16.21
CA GLY A 456 19.97 -21.44 16.03
C GLY A 456 20.80 -21.11 17.27
N GLY A 457 20.20 -20.52 18.30
CA GLY A 457 20.84 -20.00 19.50
C GLY A 457 19.90 -20.11 20.70
N THR A 458 20.06 -19.24 21.68
CA THR A 458 19.31 -19.32 22.94
C THR A 458 17.81 -19.14 22.71
N LEU A 459 17.02 -19.96 23.41
CA LEU A 459 15.59 -19.77 23.58
C LEU A 459 15.31 -19.42 25.04
N ASP A 460 14.84 -18.20 25.29
CA ASP A 460 14.46 -17.71 26.61
C ASP A 460 12.93 -17.61 26.70
N ASN A 461 12.31 -18.53 27.44
CA ASN A 461 10.87 -18.59 27.70
C ASN A 461 10.54 -18.27 29.17
N ARG A 462 11.38 -17.50 29.88
CA ARG A 462 11.13 -17.20 31.30
C ARG A 462 9.83 -16.43 31.49
N GLY A 463 8.94 -16.96 32.32
CA GLY A 463 7.60 -16.42 32.53
C GLY A 463 6.71 -16.35 31.27
N GLY A 464 7.17 -16.93 30.16
CA GLY A 464 6.45 -16.99 28.89
C GLY A 464 5.72 -18.31 28.69
N GLU A 465 4.89 -18.37 27.66
CA GLU A 465 4.16 -19.57 27.27
C GLU A 465 4.37 -19.88 25.78
N ILE A 466 4.70 -21.14 25.50
CA ILE A 466 4.77 -21.70 24.15
C ILE A 466 3.86 -22.93 24.12
N ALA A 467 2.81 -22.91 23.32
CA ALA A 467 1.88 -24.04 23.30
C ALA A 467 1.30 -24.33 21.91
N ALA A 468 0.93 -25.58 21.71
CA ALA A 468 0.19 -26.04 20.54
C ALA A 468 -0.97 -26.96 20.96
N GLN A 469 -2.07 -26.90 20.23
CA GLN A 469 -3.22 -27.80 20.43
C GLN A 469 -2.89 -29.22 19.97
N HIS A 470 -1.95 -29.36 19.03
CA HIS A 470 -1.46 -30.62 18.54
C HIS A 470 0.01 -30.79 18.92
N GLN A 471 0.89 -31.07 17.96
CA GLN A 471 2.28 -31.40 18.24
C GLN A 471 3.15 -30.17 18.44
N VAL A 472 4.17 -30.29 19.29
CA VAL A 472 5.28 -29.35 19.36
C VAL A 472 6.56 -30.06 18.97
N ASN A 473 7.23 -29.55 17.94
CA ASN A 473 8.56 -29.98 17.53
C ASN A 473 9.52 -28.81 17.68
N LEU A 474 10.31 -28.81 18.76
CA LEU A 474 11.21 -27.72 19.12
C LEU A 474 12.66 -28.20 19.11
N SER A 475 13.49 -27.53 18.31
CA SER A 475 14.94 -27.69 18.34
C SER A 475 15.64 -26.36 18.63
N THR A 476 16.63 -26.40 19.50
CA THR A 476 17.57 -25.30 19.72
C THR A 476 19.01 -25.79 19.66
N SER A 477 19.93 -24.96 19.17
CA SER A 477 21.37 -25.25 19.15
C SER A 477 22.12 -24.68 20.36
N SER A 478 21.41 -24.06 21.30
CA SER A 478 22.00 -23.50 22.53
C SER A 478 21.04 -23.68 23.71
N THR A 479 21.31 -22.98 24.81
CA THR A 479 20.54 -23.11 26.04
C THR A 479 19.06 -22.79 25.81
N LEU A 480 18.19 -23.65 26.34
CA LEU A 480 16.78 -23.38 26.52
C LEU A 480 16.52 -23.02 27.99
N ASN A 481 15.97 -21.85 28.24
CA ASN A 481 15.58 -21.40 29.57
C ASN A 481 14.06 -21.28 29.68
N ASN A 482 13.42 -22.24 30.33
CA ASN A 482 12.00 -22.28 30.66
C ASN A 482 11.73 -21.98 32.15
N SER A 483 12.67 -21.30 32.82
CA SER A 483 12.56 -21.05 34.27
C SER A 483 11.54 -19.96 34.62
N ALA A 484 11.37 -19.68 35.91
CA ALA A 484 10.59 -18.54 36.42
C ALA A 484 9.12 -18.54 35.93
N ASN A 485 8.43 -19.67 36.12
CA ASN A 485 7.06 -19.93 35.66
C ASN A 485 6.92 -19.97 34.13
N GLY A 486 8.00 -20.25 33.40
CA GLY A 486 7.92 -20.56 31.97
C GLY A 486 7.11 -21.84 31.75
N LYS A 487 6.28 -21.84 30.70
CA LYS A 487 5.42 -22.96 30.35
C LYS A 487 5.60 -23.34 28.88
N MET A 488 5.75 -24.64 28.62
CA MET A 488 5.72 -25.20 27.29
C MET A 488 4.75 -26.39 27.26
N SER A 489 3.79 -26.42 26.33
CA SER A 489 2.79 -27.49 26.30
C SER A 489 2.40 -27.94 24.88
N ALA A 490 2.07 -29.23 24.76
CA ALA A 490 1.49 -29.82 23.54
C ALA A 490 0.22 -30.60 23.89
N GLY A 491 -0.82 -30.49 23.06
CA GLY A 491 -2.02 -31.32 23.18
C GLY A 491 -1.82 -32.74 22.64
N ASP A 492 -0.88 -32.93 21.72
CA ASP A 492 -0.38 -34.24 21.29
C ASP A 492 1.08 -34.39 21.75
N ASP A 493 1.94 -34.98 20.93
CA ASP A 493 3.33 -35.25 21.26
C ASP A 493 4.17 -33.97 21.29
N PHE A 494 5.09 -33.89 22.25
CA PHE A 494 6.08 -32.84 22.37
C PHE A 494 7.49 -33.43 22.23
N LYS A 495 8.14 -33.11 21.12
CA LYS A 495 9.56 -33.37 20.92
C LYS A 495 10.40 -32.12 21.15
N LEU A 496 11.33 -32.20 22.09
CA LEU A 496 12.29 -31.14 22.42
C LEU A 496 13.72 -31.64 22.24
N THR A 497 14.53 -30.93 21.45
CA THR A 497 15.97 -31.20 21.29
C THR A 497 16.81 -29.95 21.51
N THR A 498 17.80 -29.97 22.40
CA THR A 498 18.71 -28.83 22.63
C THR A 498 20.12 -29.04 22.04
N ASN A 499 20.31 -30.05 21.18
CA ASN A 499 21.60 -30.37 20.55
C ASN A 499 22.76 -30.47 21.58
N LYS A 500 22.52 -31.15 22.71
CA LYS A 500 23.44 -31.28 23.86
C LYS A 500 23.70 -30.00 24.66
N ALA A 501 23.01 -28.89 24.37
CA ALA A 501 23.05 -27.70 25.20
C ALA A 501 22.14 -27.84 26.44
N ALA A 502 22.28 -26.92 27.39
CA ALA A 502 21.54 -26.99 28.65
C ALA A 502 20.04 -26.70 28.48
N LEU A 503 19.22 -27.44 29.21
CA LEU A 503 17.79 -27.19 29.40
C LEU A 503 17.56 -26.81 30.87
N ASN A 504 17.16 -25.56 31.12
CA ASN A 504 16.79 -25.08 32.45
C ASN A 504 15.27 -24.94 32.56
N ASN A 505 14.63 -25.85 33.28
CA ASN A 505 13.22 -25.86 33.65
C ASN A 505 13.00 -25.54 35.14
N THR A 506 13.89 -24.75 35.77
CA THR A 506 13.77 -24.42 37.19
C THR A 506 12.51 -23.61 37.47
N ASN A 507 11.61 -24.10 38.32
CA ASN A 507 10.28 -23.51 38.53
C ASN A 507 9.53 -23.30 37.19
N GLY A 508 9.70 -24.21 36.24
CA GLY A 508 9.03 -24.20 34.94
C GLY A 508 8.16 -25.45 34.74
N LEU A 509 7.30 -25.41 33.72
CA LEU A 509 6.44 -26.52 33.32
C LEU A 509 6.71 -26.88 31.86
N ILE A 510 6.97 -28.16 31.61
CA ILE A 510 6.95 -28.75 30.27
C ILE A 510 5.98 -29.93 30.32
N GLU A 511 4.91 -29.87 29.54
CA GLU A 511 3.87 -30.89 29.55
C GLU A 511 3.43 -31.33 28.15
N SER A 512 2.96 -32.56 28.04
CA SER A 512 2.36 -33.10 26.81
C SER A 512 1.16 -33.98 27.16
N ALA A 513 0.04 -33.76 26.46
CA ALA A 513 -1.09 -34.68 26.48
C ALA A 513 -0.92 -35.88 25.53
N GLY A 514 0.23 -35.99 24.87
CA GLY A 514 0.75 -37.18 24.21
C GLY A 514 2.04 -37.68 24.88
N ALA A 515 3.01 -38.07 24.06
CA ALA A 515 4.36 -38.40 24.49
C ALA A 515 5.23 -37.15 24.62
N LEU A 516 6.06 -37.09 25.67
CA LEU A 516 7.07 -36.04 25.84
C LEU A 516 8.46 -36.65 25.64
N ASP A 517 9.14 -36.25 24.57
CA ASP A 517 10.49 -36.67 24.23
C ASP A 517 11.47 -35.50 24.39
N ILE A 518 12.34 -35.57 25.39
CA ILE A 518 13.36 -34.56 25.68
C ILE A 518 14.74 -35.13 25.39
N ASN A 519 15.45 -34.53 24.45
CA ASN A 519 16.85 -34.80 24.12
C ASN A 519 17.70 -33.55 24.41
N SER A 520 18.45 -33.53 25.49
CA SER A 520 19.20 -32.36 25.94
C SER A 520 20.62 -32.67 26.40
N GLY A 521 21.39 -31.65 26.77
CA GLY A 521 22.61 -31.80 27.56
C GLY A 521 22.26 -31.84 29.04
N LEU A 522 22.90 -30.96 29.83
CA LEU A 522 22.51 -30.72 31.23
C LEU A 522 21.03 -30.37 31.33
N LEU A 523 20.26 -31.13 32.09
CA LEU A 523 18.86 -30.85 32.39
C LEU A 523 18.71 -30.44 33.85
N THR A 524 18.29 -29.20 34.09
CA THR A 524 17.94 -28.69 35.42
C THR A 524 16.42 -28.54 35.55
N ASN A 525 15.80 -29.34 36.41
CA ASN A 525 14.36 -29.35 36.70
C ASN A 525 14.09 -29.04 38.20
N ARG A 526 14.90 -28.19 38.83
CA ARG A 526 14.72 -27.83 40.25
C ARG A 526 13.37 -27.14 40.45
N THR A 527 12.54 -27.63 41.37
CA THR A 527 11.15 -27.17 41.59
C THR A 527 10.30 -27.08 40.30
N GLY A 528 10.74 -27.71 39.21
CA GLY A 528 10.07 -27.71 37.92
C GLY A 528 9.24 -28.96 37.74
N SER A 529 8.49 -29.01 36.64
CA SER A 529 7.66 -30.16 36.30
C SER A 529 7.82 -30.56 34.84
N LEU A 530 8.08 -31.85 34.61
CA LEU A 530 8.07 -32.53 33.32
C LEU A 530 6.97 -33.58 33.35
N GLN A 531 5.93 -33.42 32.53
CA GLN A 531 4.73 -34.26 32.57
C GLN A 531 4.34 -34.77 31.18
N ALA A 532 3.97 -36.05 31.11
CA ALA A 532 3.36 -36.64 29.93
C ALA A 532 2.12 -37.44 30.32
N THR A 533 1.09 -37.47 29.49
CA THR A 533 -0.03 -38.40 29.70
C THR A 533 0.26 -39.78 29.09
N LYS A 534 1.16 -39.87 28.10
CA LYS A 534 1.66 -41.13 27.52
C LYS A 534 3.09 -41.40 28.00
N MET A 535 4.04 -41.67 27.09
CA MET A 535 5.45 -41.89 27.44
C MET A 535 6.17 -40.58 27.73
N LEU A 536 7.06 -40.60 28.73
CA LEU A 536 8.05 -39.57 28.97
C LEU A 536 9.46 -40.13 28.75
N ASN A 537 10.15 -39.69 27.70
CA ASN A 537 11.54 -40.05 27.45
C ASN A 537 12.46 -38.84 27.69
N VAL A 538 13.48 -39.02 28.54
CA VAL A 538 14.48 -38.00 28.83
C VAL A 538 15.88 -38.56 28.55
N ASN A 539 16.55 -38.00 27.56
CA ASN A 539 17.94 -38.31 27.22
C ASN A 539 18.81 -37.05 27.38
N THR A 540 19.81 -37.12 28.26
CA THR A 540 20.76 -36.02 28.53
C THR A 540 22.11 -36.20 27.82
N ASN A 541 22.21 -37.19 26.92
CA ASN A 541 23.41 -37.53 26.16
C ASN A 541 24.67 -37.72 27.03
N GLY A 542 24.49 -38.33 28.22
CA GLY A 542 25.58 -38.54 29.19
C GLY A 542 25.89 -37.33 30.08
N SER A 543 25.08 -36.28 30.05
CA SER A 543 25.16 -35.15 30.98
C SER A 543 24.36 -35.40 32.27
N ASN A 544 24.39 -34.44 33.19
CA ASN A 544 23.67 -34.51 34.46
C ASN A 544 22.18 -34.18 34.29
N LEU A 545 21.36 -34.83 35.12
CA LEU A 545 19.96 -34.48 35.38
C LEU A 545 19.85 -34.02 36.84
N ILE A 546 19.47 -32.75 37.05
CA ILE A 546 19.25 -32.15 38.37
C ILE A 546 17.75 -31.99 38.59
N ASN A 547 17.16 -32.76 39.51
CA ASN A 547 15.71 -32.76 39.78
C ASN A 547 15.37 -32.45 41.25
N GLU A 548 16.11 -31.55 41.88
CA GLU A 548 15.89 -31.18 43.29
C GLU A 548 14.50 -30.56 43.50
N SER A 549 13.67 -31.19 44.32
CA SER A 549 12.27 -30.79 44.56
C SER A 549 11.43 -30.65 43.28
N GLY A 550 11.88 -31.24 42.16
CA GLY A 550 11.19 -31.23 40.88
C GLY A 550 10.39 -32.50 40.63
N GLN A 551 9.47 -32.44 39.68
CA GLN A 551 8.62 -33.56 39.27
C GLN A 551 8.96 -34.01 37.84
N ILE A 552 9.10 -35.32 37.66
CA ILE A 552 9.21 -35.99 36.37
C ILE A 552 8.22 -37.15 36.39
N SER A 553 7.14 -37.07 35.61
CA SER A 553 6.04 -38.05 35.69
C SER A 553 5.36 -38.30 34.36
N ALA A 554 4.86 -39.54 34.20
CA ALA A 554 4.05 -39.98 33.09
C ALA A 554 2.81 -40.73 33.59
N MET A 555 1.66 -40.56 32.94
CA MET A 555 0.39 -41.20 33.34
C MET A 555 0.06 -42.46 32.52
N GLY A 556 0.72 -42.72 31.39
CA GLY A 556 0.30 -43.74 30.42
C GLY A 556 1.21 -44.97 30.34
N ILE A 557 0.61 -46.14 30.13
CA ILE A 557 1.27 -47.41 29.84
C ILE A 557 1.36 -47.58 28.31
N SER A 558 2.54 -47.73 27.71
CA SER A 558 2.67 -48.10 26.29
C SER A 558 3.43 -49.41 26.11
N SER A 559 2.86 -50.33 25.33
CA SER A 559 3.41 -51.65 25.01
C SER A 559 4.34 -51.59 23.78
N SER A 560 5.65 -51.82 23.95
CA SER A 560 6.56 -52.30 22.89
C SER A 560 7.92 -52.76 23.44
N PRO A 561 8.56 -53.75 22.79
CA PRO A 561 9.60 -54.59 23.39
C PRO A 561 10.93 -53.86 23.61
N ILE A 562 11.51 -53.98 24.81
CA ILE A 562 12.92 -53.66 25.07
C ILE A 562 13.75 -54.91 24.73
N SER A 563 14.72 -54.75 23.84
CA SER A 563 15.88 -55.62 23.74
C SER A 563 17.00 -55.07 24.62
N THR A 564 17.14 -55.60 25.83
CA THR A 564 18.42 -55.59 26.56
C THR A 564 18.83 -57.03 26.81
N PRO A 565 20.10 -57.41 26.60
CA PRO A 565 20.59 -58.68 27.11
C PRO A 565 20.59 -58.56 28.64
N TRP A 566 20.25 -59.65 29.31
CA TRP A 566 20.21 -59.81 30.78
C TRP A 566 18.87 -59.42 31.44
N THR A 567 18.19 -60.49 31.89
CA THR A 567 17.02 -60.57 32.79
C THR A 567 15.63 -60.40 32.17
N THR A 568 14.95 -61.53 31.98
CA THR A 568 13.50 -61.65 31.85
C THR A 568 12.82 -61.30 33.17
N GLY A 569 12.28 -60.10 33.24
CA GLY A 569 11.35 -59.64 34.27
C GLY A 569 10.57 -58.45 33.74
N MET A 570 9.27 -58.62 33.50
CA MET A 570 8.40 -57.54 33.01
C MET A 570 8.16 -56.51 34.12
N ALA A 571 8.83 -55.37 34.05
CA ALA A 571 8.42 -54.13 34.73
C ALA A 571 8.36 -53.02 33.68
N VAL A 572 7.15 -52.56 33.37
CA VAL A 572 6.87 -51.51 32.39
C VAL A 572 7.05 -50.16 33.08
N LEU A 573 7.95 -49.29 32.57
CA LEU A 573 8.14 -47.94 33.10
C LEU A 573 7.67 -46.92 32.06
N ALA A 574 6.62 -46.15 32.41
CA ALA A 574 6.07 -45.05 31.61
C ALA A 574 7.05 -43.87 31.41
N VAL A 575 8.12 -43.86 32.20
CA VAL A 575 9.20 -42.86 32.17
C VAL A 575 10.50 -43.57 31.81
N ARG A 576 11.26 -43.08 30.83
CA ARG A 576 12.63 -43.54 30.55
C ARG A 576 13.60 -42.39 30.71
N VAL A 577 14.67 -42.60 31.49
CA VAL A 577 15.71 -41.60 31.72
C VAL A 577 17.08 -42.19 31.35
N SER A 578 17.86 -41.45 30.56
CA SER A 578 19.25 -41.77 30.22
C SER A 578 20.15 -40.58 30.57
N CYS A 579 20.95 -40.72 31.64
CA CYS A 579 21.85 -39.68 32.17
C CYS A 579 23.05 -40.26 32.93
N CYS A 580 24.08 -39.44 33.15
CA CYS A 580 25.13 -39.77 34.11
C CYS A 580 24.57 -39.48 35.52
N CYS A 581 24.29 -40.53 36.30
CA CYS A 581 23.65 -40.39 37.61
C CYS A 581 24.69 -40.04 38.68
N GLU A 582 24.51 -38.89 39.36
CA GLU A 582 25.17 -38.62 40.64
C GLU A 582 24.20 -38.42 41.81
N GLN A 583 22.88 -38.24 41.62
CA GLN A 583 21.93 -38.12 42.76
C GLN A 583 20.49 -38.60 42.48
N THR A 584 19.79 -38.91 43.58
CA THR A 584 18.45 -39.52 43.73
C THR A 584 17.34 -38.67 43.09
N ALA A 585 16.82 -39.10 41.94
CA ALA A 585 15.61 -38.53 41.34
C ALA A 585 14.36 -39.30 41.84
N TRP A 586 13.36 -38.60 42.37
CA TRP A 586 12.03 -39.19 42.61
C TRP A 586 11.31 -39.35 41.27
N ILE A 587 11.56 -40.47 40.60
CA ILE A 587 10.86 -40.87 39.38
C ILE A 587 9.57 -41.56 39.81
N THR A 588 8.43 -40.88 39.67
CA THR A 588 7.12 -41.45 40.01
C THR A 588 6.40 -41.83 38.73
N ALA A 589 6.39 -43.13 38.42
CA ALA A 589 5.42 -43.72 37.50
C ALA A 589 4.17 -44.06 38.33
N ARG A 590 3.09 -43.30 38.18
CA ARG A 590 1.80 -43.71 38.75
C ARG A 590 1.16 -44.70 37.79
N VAL A 591 1.06 -45.95 38.22
CA VAL A 591 0.21 -46.95 37.59
C VAL A 591 -1.21 -46.63 38.06
N GLY A 592 -2.06 -46.19 37.14
CA GLY A 592 -3.51 -46.01 37.36
C GLY A 592 -4.25 -47.31 37.15
#